data_AF-A7T2S6-F1
#
_entry.id   AF-A7T2S6-F1
#
_cell.length_a   1.000
_cell.length_b   1.000
_cell.length_c   1.000
_cell.angle_alpha   90.00
_cell.angle_beta   90.00
_cell.angle_gamma   90.00
#
_symmetry.space_group_name_H-M   'P 1'
#
loop_
_entity.id
_entity.type
_entity.pdbx_description
1 polymer ?
#
loop_
_entity_poly.entity_id
_entity_poly.type
_entity_poly.pdbx_seq_one_letter_code
_entity_poly.pdbx_strand_id
1 'polypeptide(L)' 'IEDIISGLNPSKASGPYSIPVCLLKFLKSYLSVPLEILYNHSFSNGCVPDQFKIAKTIPIHKN' A
#
# COMPACT_ATOMS: atom_id res chain seq x y z
N ILE A 1 8.66 -2.76 8.87
CA ILE A 1 7.39 -2.48 8.13
C ILE A 1 6.30 -1.92 9.04
N GLU A 2 6.11 -2.46 10.26
CA GLU A 2 5.04 -1.99 11.17
C GLU A 2 5.11 -0.51 11.54
N ASP A 3 6.33 0.02 11.73
CA ASP A 3 6.53 1.45 12.03
C ASP A 3 6.08 2.34 10.87
N ILE A 4 6.31 1.89 9.63
CA ILE A 4 5.86 2.58 8.42
C ILE A 4 4.34 2.65 8.40
N ILE A 5 3.65 1.53 8.68
CA ILE A 5 2.18 1.48 8.74
C ILE A 5 1.67 2.37 9.88
N SER A 6 2.35 2.37 11.03
CA SER A 6 2.00 3.17 12.20
C SER A 6 2.11 4.68 11.92
N GLY A 7 3.06 5.08 11.07
CA GLY A 7 3.27 6.46 10.63
C GLY A 7 2.25 7.02 9.63
N LEU A 8 1.35 6.19 9.08
CA LEU A 8 0.32 6.66 8.14
C LEU A 8 -0.65 7.63 8.80
N ASN A 9 -1.07 8.70 8.11
CA ASN A 9 -2.04 9.65 8.64
C ASN A 9 -3.47 9.07 8.60
N PRO A 10 -4.14 8.84 9.75
CA PRO A 10 -5.48 8.24 9.78
C PRO A 10 -6.58 9.15 9.22
N SER A 11 -6.34 10.46 9.13
CA SER A 11 -7.29 11.43 8.55
C SER A 11 -7.25 11.47 7.03
N LYS A 12 -6.34 10.73 6.38
CA LYS A 12 -6.33 10.59 4.92
C LYS A 12 -7.44 9.64 4.50
N ALA A 13 -8.27 10.11 3.56
CA ALA A 13 -9.30 9.28 2.95
C ALA A 13 -8.65 8.13 2.18
N SER A 14 -9.28 6.95 2.26
CA SER A 14 -9.01 5.84 1.35
C SER A 14 -9.94 5.92 0.14
N GLY A 15 -9.47 5.45 -1.01
CA GLY A 15 -10.32 5.32 -2.19
C GLY A 15 -11.50 4.36 -1.93
N PRO A 16 -12.57 4.39 -2.74
CA PRO A 16 -13.77 3.57 -2.55
C PRO A 16 -13.54 2.06 -2.46
N TYR A 17 -12.42 1.59 -3.03
CA TYR A 17 -12.02 0.18 -3.07
C TYR A 17 -10.69 -0.08 -2.33
N SER A 18 -10.30 0.84 -1.44
CA SER A 18 -9.06 0.76 -0.69
C SER A 18 -9.32 0.46 0.79
N ILE A 19 -8.34 -0.14 1.46
CA ILE A 19 -8.40 -0.42 2.89
C ILE A 19 -8.23 0.90 3.66
N PRO A 20 -9.11 1.24 4.63
CA PRO A 20 -8.94 2.44 5.46
C PRO A 20 -7.64 2.39 6.28
N VAL A 21 -6.98 3.54 6.45
CA VAL A 21 -5.71 3.64 7.21
C VAL A 21 -5.87 3.14 8.65
N CYS A 22 -7.00 3.41 9.30
CA CYS A 22 -7.28 2.91 10.65
C CYS A 22 -7.25 1.38 10.72
N LEU A 23 -7.79 0.71 9.70
CA LEU A 23 -7.79 -0.74 9.61
C LEU A 23 -6.39 -1.29 9.29
N LEU A 24 -5.64 -0.63 8.40
CA LEU A 24 -4.25 -0.99 8.14
C LEU A 24 -3.39 -0.94 9.41
N LYS A 25 -3.57 0.09 10.25
CA LYS A 25 -2.88 0.21 11.54
C LYS A 25 -3.27 -0.88 12.52
N PHE A 26 -4.54 -1.25 12.57
CA PHE A 26 -5.04 -2.35 13.40
C PHE A 26 -4.42 -3.69 12.98
N LEU A 27 -4.29 -3.93 11.67
CA LEU A 27 -3.79 -5.18 11.11
C LEU A 27 -2.26 -5.22 10.92
N LYS A 28 -1.52 -4.19 11.36
CA LYS A 28 -0.10 -4.02 11.02
C LYS A 28 0.79 -5.24 11.35
N SER A 29 0.51 -5.92 12.46
CA SER A 29 1.26 -7.10 12.90
C SER A 29 0.99 -8.34 12.04
N TYR A 30 -0.19 -8.42 11.42
CA TYR A 30 -0.54 -9.49 10.49
C TYR A 30 -0.06 -9.18 9.07
N LEU A 31 0.03 -7.90 8.71
CA LEU A 31 0.45 -7.46 7.38
C LEU A 31 1.98 -7.35 7.25
N SER A 32 2.72 -7.17 8.34
CA SER A 32 4.17 -6.96 8.31
C SER A 32 4.90 -8.12 7.66
N VAL A 33 4.62 -9.35 8.08
CA VAL A 33 5.24 -10.58 7.56
C VAL A 33 4.98 -10.80 6.07
N PRO A 34 3.72 -10.85 5.57
CA PRO A 34 3.48 -11.08 4.15
C PRO A 34 4.03 -9.96 3.26
N LEU A 35 4.00 -8.71 3.71
CA LEU A 35 4.61 -7.60 2.97
C LEU A 35 6.12 -7.71 2.89
N GLU A 36 6.78 -8.11 3.97
CA GLU A 36 8.24 -8.32 3.98
C GLU A 36 8.66 -9.41 3.00
N ILE A 37 7.96 -10.56 3.02
CA ILE A 37 8.21 -11.66 2.08
C ILE A 37 8.04 -11.17 0.64
N LEU A 38 6.95 -10.46 0.36
CA LEU A 38 6.64 -9.95 -0.98
C LEU A 38 7.73 -9.00 -1.48
N TYR A 39 8.14 -8.03 -0.67
CA TYR A 39 9.17 -7.06 -1.06
C TYR A 39 10.53 -7.71 -1.23
N ASN A 40 10.95 -8.58 -0.30
CA ASN A 40 12.24 -9.27 -0.40
C ASN A 40 12.31 -10.17 -1.64
N HIS A 41 11.23 -10.88 -1.95
CA HIS A 41 11.13 -11.64 -3.20
C HIS A 41 11.22 -10.71 -4.42
N SER A 42 10.50 -9.58 -4.41
CA SER A 42 10.57 -8.62 -5.51
C SER A 42 11.98 -8.07 -5.75
N PHE A 43 12.71 -7.71 -4.69
CA PHE A 43 14.08 -7.23 -4.80
C PHE A 43 15.04 -8.34 -5.26
N SER A 44 14.90 -9.56 -4.71
CA SER A 44 15.78 -10.69 -5.05
C SER A 44 15.63 -11.13 -6.51
N ASN A 45 14.41 -11.09 -7.05
CA ASN A 45 14.11 -11.56 -8.40
C ASN A 45 14.08 -10.43 -9.44
N GLY A 46 14.21 -9.18 -9.02
CA GLY A 46 14.06 -8.01 -9.89
C GLY A 46 12.67 -7.89 -10.52
N CYS A 47 11.64 -8.45 -9.87
CA CYS A 47 10.28 -8.51 -10.40
C CYS A 47 9.27 -7.85 -9.44
N VAL A 48 8.34 -7.07 -9.98
CA VAL A 48 7.30 -6.40 -9.19
C VAL A 48 5.93 -6.97 -9.59
N PRO A 49 5.03 -7.27 -8.64
CA PRO A 49 3.68 -7.74 -8.95
C PRO A 49 2.97 -6.82 -9.93
N ASP A 50 2.25 -7.38 -10.89
CA ASP A 50 1.55 -6.59 -11.90
C ASP A 50 0.49 -5.67 -11.28
N GLN A 51 -0.12 -6.06 -10.16
CA GLN A 51 -1.06 -5.20 -9.44
C GLN A 51 -0.42 -3.90 -8.95
N PHE A 52 0.89 -3.90 -8.64
CA PHE A 52 1.60 -2.70 -8.19
C PHE A 52 1.95 -1.75 -9.34
N LYS A 53 1.87 -2.22 -10.59
CA LYS A 53 2.14 -1.41 -11.80
C LYS A 53 0.91 -0.64 -12.27
N ILE A 54 -0.29 -0.96 -11.74
CA ILE A 54 -1.54 -0.35 -12.14
C ILE A 54 -1.69 1.01 -11.44
N ALA A 55 -1.81 2.09 -12.22
CA ALA A 55 -2.10 3.43 -11.73
C ALA A 55 -3.44 3.93 -12.28
N LYS A 56 -4.32 4.44 -11.41
CA LYS A 56 -5.56 5.08 -11.84
C LYS A 56 -5.28 6.53 -12.23
N THR A 57 -5.30 6.82 -13.53
CA THR A 57 -5.18 8.19 -14.06
C THR A 57 -6.56 8.75 -14.35
N ILE A 58 -6.90 9.89 -13.77
CA ILE A 58 -8.12 10.65 -14.11
C ILE A 58 -7.66 11.91 -14.85
N PRO A 59 -8.08 12.14 -16.11
CA PRO A 59 -7.76 13.36 -16.82
C PRO A 59 -8.29 14.57 -16.06
N ILE A 60 -7.42 15.53 -15.77
CA ILE A 60 -7.81 16.84 -15.24
C ILE A 60 -7.89 17.81 -16.41
N HIS A 61 -9.04 18.49 -16.54
CA HIS A 61 -9.15 19.59 -17.50
C HIS A 61 -8.34 20.77 -16.97
N LYS A 62 -7.39 21.25 -17.78
CA LYS A 62 -6.64 22.46 -17.48
C LYS A 62 -7.32 23.62 -18.21
N ASN A 63 -7.83 24.58 -17.44
CA ASN A 63 -8.31 25.86 -17.95
C ASN A 63 -7.15 26.70 -18.49
#